data_AF-A0A9X1T3L2-F1
#
_entry.id   AF-A0A9X1T3L2-F1
#
_cell.length_a   1.000
_cell.length_b   1.000
_cell.length_c   1.000
_cell.angle_alpha   90.00
_cell.angle_beta   90.00
_cell.angle_gamma   90.00
#
_symmetry.space_group_name_H-M   'P 1'
#
loop_
_entity.id
_entity.type
_entity.pdbx_description
1 polymer ?
#
loop_
_entity_poly.entity_id
_entity_poly.type
_entity_poly.pdbx_seq_one_letter_code
_entity_poly.pdbx_strand_id
1 'polypeptide(L)'
;MTIGIAAHGPAAGRAILSSLRAVEGFASGAIGGFVSVAALASDGQIHRAEIQDGGATALLERDRVAQAVLEAPSVVLMSSGPNRPEPLSQFTPAATGTGLVTGHRFPNNGGPDGRSLGEAVLAAMIAGASPRDAAEAVVKANPGADAGLIALSADGSVFAADTAFLARFGDRGGITRESDDETARVAILHNGIWPSESLAPLLAELILGAMIPPAPIAGALDLRAGTPVVFGEEAGIVLSDMGAIETVLLIGDGEPRGPWSCGSGYRAPVWRSGQKIGCCLDEPFLVTEGRRIVSVNGRPRAPIRWSARRPGP
;
A
#
# COMPACT_ATOMS: atom_id res chain seq x y z
N MET A 1 -2.80 14.51 -17.50
CA MET A 1 -1.80 14.17 -16.47
C MET A 1 -2.25 12.87 -15.80
N THR A 2 -1.37 12.04 -15.25
CA THR A 2 -1.68 10.61 -15.10
C THR A 2 -1.18 10.07 -13.77
N ILE A 3 -1.63 8.86 -13.45
CA ILE A 3 -1.09 8.04 -12.37
C ILE A 3 -0.60 6.70 -12.93
N GLY A 4 0.62 6.33 -12.58
CA GLY A 4 1.19 5.01 -12.80
C GLY A 4 1.26 4.27 -11.47
N ILE A 5 0.87 3.00 -11.47
CA ILE A 5 0.88 2.14 -10.28
C ILE A 5 1.47 0.79 -10.67
N ALA A 6 2.43 0.30 -9.91
CA ALA A 6 2.88 -1.08 -9.94
C ALA A 6 2.74 -1.70 -8.56
N ALA A 7 2.26 -2.94 -8.47
CA ALA A 7 2.22 -3.67 -7.22
C ALA A 7 2.55 -5.14 -7.42
N HIS A 8 3.20 -5.69 -6.40
CA HIS A 8 3.47 -7.10 -6.25
C HIS A 8 2.93 -7.59 -4.90
N GLY A 9 2.26 -8.74 -4.87
CA GLY A 9 1.75 -9.35 -3.65
C GLY A 9 0.44 -10.11 -3.90
N PRO A 10 -0.14 -10.72 -2.86
CA PRO A 10 -1.39 -11.47 -2.99
C PRO A 10 -2.51 -10.61 -3.59
N ALA A 11 -3.09 -11.08 -4.71
CA ALA A 11 -4.19 -10.40 -5.42
C ALA A 11 -3.91 -8.91 -5.73
N ALA A 12 -2.67 -8.58 -6.14
CA ALA A 12 -2.24 -7.22 -6.45
C ALA A 12 -3.16 -6.51 -7.46
N GLY A 13 -3.68 -7.22 -8.46
CA GLY A 13 -4.61 -6.64 -9.43
C GLY A 13 -5.91 -6.14 -8.82
N ARG A 14 -6.52 -6.93 -7.93
CA ARG A 14 -7.71 -6.50 -7.18
C ARG A 14 -7.36 -5.28 -6.31
N ALA A 15 -6.25 -5.34 -5.57
CA ALA A 15 -5.82 -4.29 -4.67
C ALA A 15 -5.61 -2.95 -5.38
N ILE A 16 -4.90 -2.93 -6.51
CA ILE A 16 -4.68 -1.70 -7.28
C ILE A 16 -6.00 -1.17 -7.84
N LEU A 17 -6.83 -2.00 -8.46
CA LEU A 17 -8.07 -1.54 -9.10
C LEU A 17 -9.10 -1.02 -8.08
N SER A 18 -9.27 -1.70 -6.95
CA SER A 18 -10.18 -1.24 -5.90
C SER A 18 -9.69 0.05 -5.25
N SER A 19 -8.37 0.20 -5.08
CA SER A 19 -7.78 1.40 -4.47
C SER A 19 -7.80 2.58 -5.43
N LEU A 20 -7.54 2.37 -6.74
CA LEU A 20 -7.72 3.39 -7.77
C LEU A 20 -9.17 3.89 -7.80
N ARG A 21 -10.15 2.97 -7.78
CA ARG A 21 -11.57 3.33 -7.69
C ARG A 21 -11.89 4.17 -6.45
N ALA A 22 -11.29 3.84 -5.30
CA ALA A 22 -11.51 4.60 -4.07
C ALA A 22 -10.96 6.04 -4.18
N VAL A 23 -9.76 6.21 -4.75
CA VAL A 23 -9.17 7.55 -4.91
C VAL A 23 -9.83 8.38 -6.01
N GLU A 24 -10.36 7.75 -7.06
CA GLU A 24 -11.20 8.40 -8.07
C GLU A 24 -12.42 9.11 -7.45
N GLY A 25 -12.89 8.67 -6.28
CA GLY A 25 -14.05 9.24 -5.58
C GLY A 25 -13.78 10.57 -4.85
N PHE A 26 -12.53 10.93 -4.60
CA PHE A 26 -12.19 12.19 -3.89
C PHE A 26 -11.05 12.99 -4.50
N ALA A 27 -10.19 12.37 -5.31
CA ALA A 27 -9.13 13.08 -6.02
C ALA A 27 -9.72 13.89 -7.19
N SER A 28 -9.02 14.94 -7.58
CA SER A 28 -9.42 15.81 -8.69
C SER A 28 -8.27 16.04 -9.66
N GLY A 29 -8.58 16.49 -10.87
CA GLY A 29 -7.61 16.68 -11.93
C GLY A 29 -7.66 15.52 -12.92
N ALA A 30 -6.51 15.04 -13.35
CA ALA A 30 -6.45 14.11 -14.47
C ALA A 30 -6.47 12.65 -14.00
N ILE A 31 -7.62 12.24 -13.47
CA ILE A 31 -7.94 10.90 -12.95
C ILE A 31 -9.37 10.51 -13.37
N GLY A 32 -9.71 9.22 -13.35
CA GLY A 32 -11.08 8.74 -13.61
C GLY A 32 -11.48 8.58 -15.08
N GLY A 33 -10.53 8.63 -16.02
CA GLY A 33 -10.77 8.43 -17.45
C GLY A 33 -10.25 7.08 -17.95
N PHE A 34 -9.24 7.08 -18.83
CA PHE A 34 -8.70 5.83 -19.35
C PHE A 34 -7.96 5.03 -18.27
N VAL A 35 -7.96 3.71 -18.41
CA VAL A 35 -7.13 2.79 -17.62
C VAL A 35 -6.53 1.76 -18.56
N SER A 36 -5.21 1.56 -18.47
CA SER A 36 -4.48 0.47 -19.13
C SER A 36 -3.88 -0.41 -18.06
N VAL A 37 -4.20 -1.71 -18.05
CA VAL A 37 -3.70 -2.69 -17.07
C VAL A 37 -2.92 -3.79 -17.80
N ALA A 38 -1.76 -4.15 -17.25
CA ALA A 38 -1.06 -5.37 -17.57
C ALA A 38 -0.81 -6.16 -16.28
N ALA A 39 -1.12 -7.45 -16.31
CA ALA A 39 -1.02 -8.36 -15.18
C ALA A 39 -0.20 -9.58 -15.57
N LEU A 40 0.78 -9.93 -14.76
CA LEU A 40 1.53 -11.19 -14.86
C LEU A 40 0.91 -12.16 -13.85
N ALA A 41 0.15 -13.13 -14.35
CA ALA A 41 -0.53 -14.13 -13.55
C ALA A 41 0.46 -15.20 -13.04
N SER A 42 0.01 -16.02 -12.08
CA SER A 42 0.84 -17.07 -11.46
C SER A 42 1.28 -18.18 -12.42
N ASP A 43 0.60 -18.33 -13.56
CA ASP A 43 0.96 -19.22 -14.66
C ASP A 43 2.02 -18.61 -15.61
N GLY A 44 2.49 -17.40 -15.31
CA GLY A 44 3.44 -16.63 -16.12
C GLY A 44 2.82 -15.94 -17.33
N GLN A 45 1.51 -16.06 -17.56
CA GLN A 45 0.84 -15.42 -18.68
C GLN A 45 0.57 -13.94 -18.41
N ILE A 46 0.60 -13.15 -19.49
CA ILE A 46 0.22 -11.74 -19.44
C ILE A 46 -1.25 -11.60 -19.78
N HIS A 47 -1.99 -10.99 -18.86
CA HIS A 47 -3.39 -10.60 -19.05
C HIS A 47 -3.50 -9.08 -19.09
N ARG A 48 -4.47 -8.58 -19.86
CA ARG A 48 -4.71 -7.15 -20.04
C ARG A 48 -6.17 -6.82 -19.82
N ALA A 49 -6.40 -5.62 -19.30
CA ALA A 49 -7.73 -5.02 -19.22
C ALA A 49 -7.57 -3.52 -19.50
N GLU A 50 -8.49 -2.96 -20.27
CA GLU A 50 -8.40 -1.57 -20.68
C GLU A 50 -9.77 -0.91 -20.89
N ILE A 51 -9.80 0.40 -20.67
CA ILE A 51 -10.96 1.24 -20.94
C ILE A 51 -10.48 2.64 -21.29
N GLN A 52 -11.21 3.33 -22.18
CA GLN A 52 -10.91 4.71 -22.55
C GLN A 52 -11.50 5.73 -21.59
N ASP A 53 -12.63 5.41 -20.95
CA ASP A 53 -13.44 6.37 -20.20
C ASP A 53 -14.15 5.70 -19.00
N GLY A 54 -14.32 6.46 -17.92
CA GLY A 54 -15.00 6.05 -16.69
C GLY A 54 -14.13 5.39 -15.62
N GLY A 55 -12.81 5.36 -15.80
CA GLY A 55 -11.85 4.99 -14.76
C GLY A 55 -11.89 3.52 -14.35
N ALA A 56 -11.34 3.25 -13.17
CA ALA A 56 -11.39 1.92 -12.55
C ALA A 56 -12.84 1.50 -12.24
N THR A 57 -13.72 2.46 -11.94
CA THR A 57 -15.16 2.20 -11.74
C THR A 57 -15.78 1.52 -12.95
N ALA A 58 -15.73 2.17 -14.12
CA ALA A 58 -16.32 1.61 -15.34
C ALA A 58 -15.57 0.35 -15.84
N LEU A 59 -14.26 0.25 -15.58
CA LEU A 59 -13.49 -0.95 -15.91
C LEU A 59 -14.01 -2.18 -15.13
N LEU A 60 -14.26 -2.03 -13.83
CA LEU A 60 -14.73 -3.09 -12.94
C LEU A 60 -16.22 -3.45 -13.18
N GLU A 61 -17.07 -2.46 -13.46
CA GLU A 61 -18.53 -2.69 -13.63
C GLU A 61 -18.92 -3.37 -14.95
N ARG A 62 -18.08 -3.27 -15.98
CA ARG A 62 -18.40 -3.80 -17.32
C ARG A 62 -17.95 -5.24 -17.54
N ASP A 63 -17.61 -5.97 -16.48
CA ASP A 63 -17.01 -7.32 -16.52
C ASP A 63 -15.81 -7.42 -17.50
N ARG A 64 -15.09 -6.30 -17.68
CA ARG A 64 -13.93 -6.21 -18.59
C ARG A 64 -12.63 -6.68 -17.97
N VAL A 65 -12.66 -7.11 -16.71
CA VAL A 65 -11.50 -7.56 -15.96
C VAL A 65 -11.64 -9.04 -15.70
N ALA A 66 -10.83 -9.84 -16.38
CA ALA A 66 -10.77 -11.28 -16.14
C ALA A 66 -10.28 -11.57 -14.71
N GLN A 67 -10.72 -12.70 -14.14
CA GLN A 67 -10.27 -13.13 -12.81
C GLN A 67 -8.74 -13.24 -12.72
N ALA A 68 -8.09 -13.68 -13.80
CA ALA A 68 -6.63 -13.75 -13.90
C ALA A 68 -5.93 -12.38 -13.69
N VAL A 69 -6.57 -11.27 -14.08
CA VAL A 69 -6.06 -9.92 -13.78
C VAL A 69 -6.26 -9.60 -12.31
N LEU A 70 -7.43 -9.90 -11.74
CA LEU A 70 -7.75 -9.61 -10.34
C LEU A 70 -6.88 -10.39 -9.35
N GLU A 71 -6.54 -11.63 -9.68
CA GLU A 71 -5.76 -12.53 -8.82
C GLU A 71 -4.25 -12.48 -9.10
N ALA A 72 -3.82 -11.80 -10.17
CA ALA A 72 -2.41 -11.76 -10.54
C ALA A 72 -1.54 -11.18 -9.40
N PRO A 73 -0.40 -11.83 -9.09
CA PRO A 73 0.51 -11.38 -8.07
C PRO A 73 1.30 -10.14 -8.48
N SER A 74 1.48 -9.88 -9.77
CA SER A 74 2.20 -8.72 -10.29
C SER A 74 1.32 -7.98 -11.28
N VAL A 75 1.04 -6.70 -11.00
CA VAL A 75 0.18 -5.87 -11.86
C VAL A 75 0.76 -4.47 -11.97
N VAL A 76 0.66 -3.91 -13.17
CA VAL A 76 0.87 -2.50 -13.42
C VAL A 76 -0.35 -1.89 -14.07
N LEU A 77 -0.60 -0.61 -13.79
CA LEU A 77 -1.54 0.18 -14.57
C LEU A 77 -1.06 1.59 -14.82
N MET A 78 -1.69 2.23 -15.79
CA MET A 78 -1.66 3.66 -16.00
C MET A 78 -3.09 4.18 -16.15
N SER A 79 -3.41 5.29 -15.49
CA SER A 79 -4.71 5.95 -15.56
C SER A 79 -4.58 7.47 -15.74
N SER A 80 -5.59 8.09 -16.37
CA SER A 80 -5.66 9.55 -16.59
C SER A 80 -7.08 9.99 -16.90
N GLY A 81 -7.37 11.30 -16.84
CA GLY A 81 -8.67 11.88 -17.19
C GLY A 81 -9.08 11.77 -18.68
N PRO A 82 -8.26 12.20 -19.66
CA PRO A 82 -8.66 12.14 -21.08
C PRO A 82 -8.35 10.78 -21.73
N ASN A 83 -9.12 10.45 -22.77
CA ASN A 83 -8.85 9.34 -23.70
C ASN A 83 -7.44 9.41 -24.27
N ARG A 84 -6.89 8.26 -24.64
CA ARG A 84 -5.53 8.15 -25.20
C ARG A 84 -5.50 7.48 -26.56
N PRO A 85 -4.44 7.74 -27.35
CA PRO A 85 -4.18 6.99 -28.56
C PRO A 85 -4.13 5.49 -28.27
N GLU A 86 -4.80 4.72 -29.12
CA GLU A 86 -4.76 3.26 -29.07
C GLU A 86 -3.54 2.72 -29.82
N PRO A 87 -3.05 1.52 -29.48
CA PRO A 87 -3.55 0.64 -28.42
C PRO A 87 -3.14 1.14 -27.02
N LEU A 88 -3.99 0.96 -26.00
CA LEU A 88 -3.68 1.39 -24.63
C LEU A 88 -2.58 0.55 -23.98
N SER A 89 -2.28 -0.62 -24.52
CA SER A 89 -1.14 -1.45 -24.11
C SER A 89 0.22 -0.75 -24.23
N GLN A 90 0.35 0.31 -25.05
CA GLN A 90 1.57 1.12 -25.14
C GLN A 90 1.96 1.81 -23.82
N PHE A 91 1.00 1.99 -22.92
CA PHE A 91 1.22 2.57 -21.59
C PHE A 91 1.63 1.53 -20.54
N THR A 92 1.47 0.24 -20.85
CA THR A 92 1.82 -0.88 -19.97
C THR A 92 2.58 -2.00 -20.71
N PRO A 93 3.81 -1.73 -21.20
CA PRO A 93 4.66 -2.76 -21.78
C PRO A 93 4.85 -3.94 -20.82
N ALA A 94 4.84 -5.16 -21.34
CA ALA A 94 4.94 -6.38 -20.53
C ALA A 94 5.60 -7.51 -21.33
N ALA A 95 6.35 -8.37 -20.63
CA ALA A 95 6.93 -9.59 -21.18
C ALA A 95 6.83 -10.76 -20.20
N THR A 96 6.30 -11.88 -20.69
CA THR A 96 6.22 -13.15 -19.95
C THR A 96 7.59 -13.57 -19.42
N GLY A 97 7.65 -13.96 -18.15
CA GLY A 97 8.88 -14.40 -17.48
C GLY A 97 9.86 -13.28 -17.14
N THR A 98 9.60 -12.03 -17.55
CA THR A 98 10.48 -10.89 -17.26
C THR A 98 9.82 -9.90 -16.31
N GLY A 99 8.69 -9.32 -16.68
CA GLY A 99 8.09 -8.24 -15.91
C GLY A 99 7.17 -7.32 -16.69
N LEU A 100 6.85 -6.21 -16.05
CA LEU A 100 5.85 -5.22 -16.40
C LEU A 100 6.46 -3.81 -16.25
N VAL A 101 6.06 -2.88 -17.11
CA VAL A 101 6.46 -1.48 -17.03
C VAL A 101 5.23 -0.60 -17.14
N THR A 102 5.19 0.48 -16.37
CA THR A 102 4.21 1.57 -16.49
C THR A 102 4.91 2.90 -16.20
N GLY A 103 4.16 3.97 -16.03
CA GLY A 103 4.71 5.26 -15.67
C GLY A 103 3.64 6.33 -15.53
N HIS A 104 4.10 7.57 -15.51
CA HIS A 104 3.22 8.72 -15.60
C HIS A 104 3.72 9.71 -16.66
N ARG A 105 2.80 10.57 -17.11
CA ARG A 105 2.88 11.47 -18.27
C ARG A 105 2.93 10.72 -19.58
N PHE A 106 4.12 10.59 -20.17
CA PHE A 106 4.29 10.04 -21.51
C PHE A 106 5.41 8.98 -21.57
N PRO A 107 5.30 7.89 -20.78
CA PRO A 107 6.28 6.79 -20.84
C PRO A 107 6.28 6.07 -22.20
N ASN A 108 5.21 6.23 -22.99
CA ASN A 108 5.04 5.70 -24.33
C ASN A 108 5.69 6.57 -25.43
N ASN A 109 6.20 7.77 -25.12
CA ASN A 109 6.88 8.59 -26.12
C ASN A 109 8.22 7.95 -26.53
N GLY A 110 8.53 8.06 -27.82
CA GLY A 110 9.80 7.59 -28.39
C GLY A 110 11.01 8.32 -27.81
N GLY A 111 12.04 7.56 -27.47
CA GLY A 111 13.39 8.06 -27.24
C GLY A 111 14.12 8.37 -28.56
N PRO A 112 15.42 8.71 -28.50
CA PRO A 112 16.21 9.05 -29.67
C PRO A 112 16.29 7.95 -30.75
N ASP A 113 16.10 6.70 -30.36
CA ASP A 113 16.11 5.52 -31.25
C ASP A 113 14.71 5.14 -31.77
N GLY A 114 13.69 5.93 -31.45
CA GLY A 114 12.29 5.70 -31.84
C GLY A 114 11.55 4.67 -30.98
N ARG A 115 12.24 3.96 -30.08
CA ARG A 115 11.61 3.04 -29.11
C ARG A 115 10.99 3.85 -27.98
N SER A 116 9.82 3.46 -27.47
CA SER A 116 9.27 4.15 -26.31
C SER A 116 10.14 3.96 -25.06
N LEU A 117 10.12 4.92 -24.14
CA LEU A 117 10.90 4.80 -22.89
C LEU A 117 10.48 3.57 -22.07
N GLY A 118 9.18 3.26 -22.01
CA GLY A 118 8.67 2.07 -21.35
C GLY A 118 9.18 0.76 -21.99
N GLU A 119 9.21 0.68 -23.32
CA GLU A 119 9.78 -0.47 -24.03
C GLU A 119 11.30 -0.56 -23.86
N ALA A 120 12.00 0.57 -23.75
CA ALA A 120 13.44 0.58 -23.48
C ALA A 120 13.76 -0.02 -22.10
N VAL A 121 12.98 0.32 -21.07
CA VAL A 121 13.08 -0.29 -19.73
C VAL A 121 12.80 -1.79 -19.82
N LEU A 122 11.71 -2.19 -20.46
CA LEU A 122 11.35 -3.61 -20.59
C LEU A 122 12.43 -4.39 -21.34
N ALA A 123 12.99 -3.84 -22.42
CA ALA A 123 14.07 -4.47 -23.17
C ALA A 123 15.34 -4.66 -22.33
N ALA A 124 15.69 -3.69 -21.48
CA ALA A 124 16.80 -3.83 -20.55
C ALA A 124 16.54 -4.94 -19.51
N MET A 125 15.31 -5.04 -18.99
CA MET A 125 14.94 -6.14 -18.08
C MET A 125 14.98 -7.50 -18.78
N ILE A 126 14.54 -7.59 -20.05
CA ILE A 126 14.66 -8.82 -20.85
C ILE A 126 16.14 -9.22 -21.02
N ALA A 127 17.03 -8.23 -21.12
CA ALA A 127 18.48 -8.44 -21.17
C ALA A 127 19.11 -8.77 -19.80
N GLY A 128 18.32 -8.87 -18.72
CA GLY A 128 18.76 -9.27 -17.39
C GLY A 128 19.05 -8.12 -16.43
N ALA A 129 18.75 -6.86 -16.79
CA ALA A 129 18.87 -5.74 -15.85
C ALA A 129 17.81 -5.82 -14.74
N SER A 130 18.16 -5.39 -13.53
CA SER A 130 17.19 -5.21 -12.46
C SER A 130 16.19 -4.09 -12.82
N PRO A 131 14.97 -4.06 -12.23
CA PRO A 131 14.03 -2.95 -12.42
C PRO A 131 14.65 -1.58 -12.14
N ARG A 132 15.52 -1.50 -11.12
CA ARG A 132 16.26 -0.28 -10.78
C ARG A 132 17.22 0.11 -11.91
N ASP A 133 18.13 -0.78 -12.28
CA ASP A 133 19.17 -0.47 -13.27
C ASP A 133 18.55 -0.10 -14.62
N ALA A 134 17.49 -0.82 -15.02
CA ALA A 134 16.76 -0.55 -16.25
C ALA A 134 16.12 0.84 -16.25
N ALA A 135 15.35 1.19 -15.20
CA ALA A 135 14.69 2.48 -15.13
C ALA A 135 15.69 3.64 -14.95
N GLU A 136 16.68 3.51 -14.07
CA GLU A 136 17.71 4.54 -13.83
C GLU A 136 18.53 4.82 -15.10
N ALA A 137 18.91 3.78 -15.85
CA ALA A 137 19.63 3.95 -17.11
C ALA A 137 18.79 4.73 -18.13
N VAL A 138 17.50 4.40 -18.28
CA VAL A 138 16.62 5.06 -19.25
C VAL A 138 16.35 6.52 -18.87
N VAL A 139 16.04 6.82 -17.61
CA VAL A 139 15.80 8.23 -17.20
C VAL A 139 17.08 9.07 -17.29
N LYS A 140 18.25 8.49 -16.99
CA LYS A 140 19.54 9.17 -17.09
C LYS A 140 19.93 9.46 -18.54
N ALA A 141 19.64 8.53 -19.45
CA ALA A 141 19.87 8.72 -20.88
C ALA A 141 18.90 9.74 -21.51
N ASN A 142 17.73 9.98 -20.89
CA ASN A 142 16.67 10.82 -21.41
C ASN A 142 16.25 11.94 -20.43
N PRO A 143 17.18 12.79 -19.97
CA PRO A 143 16.89 13.75 -18.89
C PRO A 143 15.84 14.81 -19.28
N GLY A 144 15.66 15.07 -20.57
CA GLY A 144 14.69 16.05 -21.10
C GLY A 144 13.32 15.46 -21.44
N ALA A 145 13.11 14.15 -21.29
CA ALA A 145 11.83 13.53 -21.64
C ALA A 145 10.75 13.80 -20.58
N ASP A 146 9.51 13.95 -21.00
CA ASP A 146 8.37 14.22 -20.11
C ASP A 146 7.71 12.94 -19.59
N ALA A 147 8.44 12.17 -18.78
CA ALA A 147 8.00 10.87 -18.29
C ALA A 147 8.62 10.49 -16.94
N GLY A 148 7.84 9.78 -16.13
CA GLY A 148 8.37 8.96 -15.04
C GLY A 148 8.04 7.50 -15.32
N LEU A 149 8.91 6.60 -14.90
CA LEU A 149 8.90 5.18 -15.25
C LEU A 149 8.82 4.34 -13.98
N ILE A 150 8.01 3.28 -14.02
CA ILE A 150 7.90 2.28 -12.97
C ILE A 150 8.15 0.91 -13.60
N ALA A 151 9.12 0.18 -13.08
CA ALA A 151 9.49 -1.16 -13.52
C ALA A 151 9.16 -2.16 -12.41
N LEU A 152 8.56 -3.29 -12.79
CA LEU A 152 8.20 -4.39 -11.90
C LEU A 152 8.63 -5.72 -12.54
N SER A 153 9.57 -6.44 -11.95
CA SER A 153 9.99 -7.76 -12.43
C SER A 153 9.04 -8.88 -11.99
N ALA A 154 9.17 -10.04 -12.63
CA ALA A 154 8.40 -11.24 -12.32
C ALA A 154 8.62 -11.75 -10.89
N ASP A 155 9.79 -11.49 -10.29
CA ASP A 155 10.12 -11.84 -8.90
C ASP A 155 9.57 -10.85 -7.85
N GLY A 156 8.89 -9.78 -8.30
CA GLY A 156 8.30 -8.77 -7.42
C GLY A 156 9.20 -7.59 -7.09
N SER A 157 10.45 -7.54 -7.57
CA SER A 157 11.27 -6.34 -7.42
C SER A 157 10.62 -5.17 -8.18
N VAL A 158 10.52 -4.01 -7.52
CA VAL A 158 9.87 -2.83 -8.07
C VAL A 158 10.74 -1.59 -7.89
N PHE A 159 10.75 -0.72 -8.89
CA PHE A 159 11.44 0.55 -8.81
C PHE A 159 10.74 1.63 -9.64
N ALA A 160 10.80 2.87 -9.18
CA ALA A 160 10.22 4.03 -9.85
C ALA A 160 11.23 5.18 -9.92
N ALA A 161 11.28 5.85 -11.07
CA ALA A 161 12.12 7.03 -11.26
C ALA A 161 11.51 8.04 -12.23
N ASP A 162 11.72 9.32 -11.93
CA ASP A 162 11.38 10.44 -12.80
C ASP A 162 12.60 10.84 -13.65
N THR A 163 12.35 11.33 -14.85
CA THR A 163 13.38 12.09 -15.59
C THR A 163 13.65 13.44 -14.91
N ALA A 164 14.82 14.03 -15.18
CA ALA A 164 15.18 15.33 -14.64
C ALA A 164 14.19 16.45 -15.03
N PHE A 165 13.53 16.32 -16.19
CA PHE A 165 12.53 17.27 -16.66
C PHE A 165 11.35 17.42 -15.69
N LEU A 166 10.97 16.34 -15.00
CA LEU A 166 9.80 16.34 -14.12
C LEU A 166 9.98 17.12 -12.82
N ALA A 167 11.22 17.41 -12.42
CA ALA A 167 11.52 18.23 -11.25
C ALA A 167 10.93 19.66 -11.36
N ARG A 168 10.51 20.08 -12.56
CA ARG A 168 9.91 21.40 -12.84
C ARG A 168 8.44 21.50 -12.45
N PHE A 169 7.78 20.39 -12.13
CA PHE A 169 6.34 20.35 -11.84
C PHE A 169 6.10 20.25 -10.33
N GLY A 170 5.32 21.19 -9.77
CA GLY A 170 4.97 21.23 -8.35
C GLY A 170 3.80 20.34 -7.94
N ASP A 171 3.13 19.72 -8.91
CA ASP A 171 1.93 18.88 -8.73
C ASP A 171 2.24 17.38 -8.91
N ARG A 172 3.51 16.99 -8.76
CA ARG A 172 3.98 15.60 -8.79
C ARG A 172 3.88 14.97 -7.41
N GLY A 173 3.66 13.65 -7.39
CA GLY A 173 3.73 12.84 -6.19
C GLY A 173 4.19 11.43 -6.54
N GLY A 174 4.82 10.76 -5.59
CA GLY A 174 5.31 9.40 -5.81
C GLY A 174 5.79 8.75 -4.54
N ILE A 175 5.72 7.42 -4.52
CA ILE A 175 6.19 6.62 -3.39
C ILE A 175 6.52 5.21 -3.85
N THR A 176 7.49 4.58 -3.19
CA THR A 176 7.69 3.13 -3.23
C THR A 176 7.63 2.64 -1.80
N ARG A 177 6.85 1.59 -1.53
CA ARG A 177 6.71 0.98 -0.21
C ARG A 177 6.70 -0.53 -0.31
N GLU A 178 7.12 -1.14 0.79
CA GLU A 178 7.13 -2.57 1.03
C GLU A 178 6.42 -2.85 2.36
N SER A 179 5.76 -4.00 2.44
CA SER A 179 5.16 -4.48 3.68
C SER A 179 6.21 -4.88 4.70
N ASP A 180 5.88 -4.81 5.99
CA ASP A 180 6.77 -5.25 7.09
C ASP A 180 7.27 -6.71 6.94
N ASP A 181 6.50 -7.57 6.26
CA ASP A 181 6.83 -8.98 6.02
C ASP A 181 7.44 -9.24 4.63
N GLU A 182 7.72 -8.18 3.87
CA GLU A 182 8.30 -8.19 2.52
C GLU A 182 7.48 -8.96 1.46
N THR A 183 6.24 -9.37 1.78
CA THR A 183 5.36 -10.13 0.88
C THR A 183 4.61 -9.26 -0.13
N ALA A 184 4.55 -7.95 0.11
CA ALA A 184 3.81 -7.01 -0.71
C ALA A 184 4.61 -5.73 -0.95
N ARG A 185 4.60 -5.24 -2.19
CA ARG A 185 5.35 -4.06 -2.64
C ARG A 185 4.48 -3.22 -3.56
N VAL A 186 4.65 -1.91 -3.51
CA VAL A 186 3.92 -0.97 -4.37
C VAL A 186 4.81 0.20 -4.76
N ALA A 187 4.74 0.64 -6.01
CA ALA A 187 5.32 1.87 -6.49
C ALA A 187 4.29 2.70 -7.26
N ILE A 188 4.24 3.99 -6.96
CA ILE A 188 3.27 4.94 -7.52
C ILE A 188 4.03 6.17 -7.97
N LEU A 189 3.70 6.68 -9.15
CA LEU A 189 4.08 8.00 -9.64
C LEU A 189 2.84 8.68 -10.19
N HIS A 190 2.65 9.97 -9.93
CA HIS A 190 1.58 10.74 -10.54
C HIS A 190 1.94 12.21 -10.72
N ASN A 191 1.18 12.87 -11.58
CA ASN A 191 1.18 14.32 -11.70
C ASN A 191 -0.21 14.83 -12.06
N GLY A 192 -0.49 16.10 -11.78
CA GLY A 192 -1.73 16.75 -12.18
C GLY A 192 -2.98 16.14 -11.56
N ILE A 193 -2.82 15.56 -10.37
CA ILE A 193 -3.89 15.01 -9.57
C ILE A 193 -3.72 15.60 -8.17
N TRP A 194 -4.80 16.20 -7.66
CA TRP A 194 -4.86 16.74 -6.32
C TRP A 194 -5.61 15.76 -5.40
N PRO A 195 -5.15 15.55 -4.14
CA PRO A 195 -4.02 16.20 -3.47
C PRO A 195 -2.66 15.65 -3.94
N SER A 196 -1.73 16.53 -4.33
CA SER A 196 -0.47 16.11 -4.98
C SER A 196 0.50 15.39 -4.05
N GLU A 197 0.59 15.81 -2.79
CA GLU A 197 1.57 15.24 -1.84
C GLU A 197 1.03 13.99 -1.12
N SER A 198 -0.25 14.01 -0.73
CA SER A 198 -0.83 12.97 0.12
C SER A 198 -1.43 11.79 -0.64
N LEU A 199 -1.67 11.94 -1.96
CA LEU A 199 -2.32 10.89 -2.76
C LEU A 199 -1.48 9.61 -2.83
N ALA A 200 -0.22 9.69 -3.26
CA ALA A 200 0.63 8.51 -3.38
C ALA A 200 0.80 7.76 -2.03
N PRO A 201 1.10 8.42 -0.89
CA PRO A 201 1.11 7.76 0.41
C PRO A 201 -0.21 7.07 0.76
N LEU A 202 -1.34 7.75 0.64
CA LEU A 202 -2.65 7.18 0.97
C LEU A 202 -2.98 5.98 0.08
N LEU A 203 -2.71 6.08 -1.22
CA LEU A 203 -2.96 5.01 -2.17
C LEU A 203 -2.05 3.79 -1.90
N ALA A 204 -0.80 4.00 -1.48
CA ALA A 204 0.08 2.91 -1.07
C ALA A 204 -0.47 2.17 0.16
N GLU A 205 -1.00 2.87 1.16
CA GLU A 205 -1.65 2.25 2.33
C GLU A 205 -2.86 1.40 1.93
N LEU A 206 -3.72 1.93 1.05
CA LEU A 206 -4.90 1.20 0.57
C LEU A 206 -4.51 -0.08 -0.19
N ILE A 207 -3.49 0.01 -1.05
CA ILE A 207 -3.02 -1.12 -1.85
C ILE A 207 -2.37 -2.17 -0.95
N LEU A 208 -1.45 -1.78 -0.06
CA LEU A 208 -0.78 -2.71 0.85
C LEU A 208 -1.78 -3.35 1.81
N GLY A 209 -2.68 -2.57 2.42
CA GLY A 209 -3.73 -3.09 3.30
C GLY A 209 -4.71 -4.03 2.61
N ALA A 210 -4.90 -3.91 1.29
CA ALA A 210 -5.72 -4.84 0.51
C ALA A 210 -4.97 -6.13 0.12
N MET A 211 -3.65 -6.09 -0.06
CA MET A 211 -2.83 -7.28 -0.37
C MET A 211 -2.46 -8.09 0.88
N ILE A 212 -2.31 -7.42 2.01
CA ILE A 212 -1.87 -8.04 3.26
C ILE A 212 -3.11 -8.46 4.04
N PRO A 213 -3.32 -9.76 4.31
CA PRO A 213 -4.46 -10.20 5.08
C PRO A 213 -4.41 -9.59 6.49
N PRO A 214 -5.56 -9.21 7.07
CA PRO A 214 -5.59 -8.76 8.45
C PRO A 214 -5.00 -9.85 9.35
N ALA A 215 -4.25 -9.43 10.38
CA ALA A 215 -3.67 -10.37 11.31
C ALA A 215 -4.77 -11.24 11.94
N PRO A 216 -4.59 -12.58 11.97
CA PRO A 216 -5.58 -13.47 12.54
C PRO A 216 -5.76 -13.16 14.02
N ILE A 217 -7.02 -13.12 14.46
CA ILE A 217 -7.34 -12.95 15.87
C ILE A 217 -6.87 -14.22 16.61
N ALA A 218 -5.84 -14.09 17.44
CA ALA A 218 -5.33 -15.17 18.26
C ALA A 218 -6.26 -15.46 19.46
N GLY A 219 -6.97 -14.43 19.93
CA GLY A 219 -7.98 -14.58 20.96
C GLY A 219 -8.50 -13.23 21.46
N ALA A 220 -9.24 -13.29 22.57
CA ALA A 220 -9.72 -12.11 23.29
C ALA A 220 -9.25 -12.16 24.74
N LEU A 221 -8.74 -11.03 25.23
CA LEU A 221 -8.33 -10.83 26.62
C LEU A 221 -9.45 -10.08 27.35
N ASP A 222 -9.90 -10.59 28.50
CA ASP A 222 -10.96 -9.96 29.29
C ASP A 222 -10.38 -8.87 30.20
N LEU A 223 -10.43 -7.61 29.75
CA LEU A 223 -9.96 -6.47 30.53
C LEU A 223 -11.06 -5.96 31.44
N ARG A 224 -10.73 -5.74 32.73
CA ARG A 224 -11.71 -5.46 33.77
C ARG A 224 -11.35 -4.22 34.58
N ALA A 225 -12.37 -3.60 35.16
CA ALA A 225 -12.21 -2.69 36.27
C ALA A 225 -11.48 -3.40 37.43
N GLY A 226 -10.62 -2.65 38.11
CA GLY A 226 -9.71 -3.15 39.13
C GLY A 226 -8.37 -3.66 38.60
N THR A 227 -8.21 -3.88 37.28
CA THR A 227 -6.92 -4.28 36.70
C THR A 227 -5.84 -3.25 37.03
N PRO A 228 -4.70 -3.66 37.59
CA PRO A 228 -3.57 -2.79 37.88
C PRO A 228 -3.02 -2.08 36.64
N VAL A 229 -2.54 -0.86 36.85
CA VAL A 229 -1.91 -0.02 35.84
C VAL A 229 -0.51 0.37 36.30
N VAL A 230 0.45 0.31 35.39
CA VAL A 230 1.81 0.84 35.58
C VAL A 230 2.07 1.87 34.49
N PHE A 231 2.56 3.05 34.90
CA PHE A 231 2.96 4.11 33.99
C PHE A 231 4.46 3.99 33.67
N GLY A 232 4.82 4.14 32.39
CA GLY A 232 6.20 4.06 31.92
C GLY A 232 6.35 4.58 30.49
N GLU A 233 7.41 4.16 29.80
CA GLU A 233 7.73 4.61 28.44
C GLU A 233 6.98 3.84 27.34
N GLU A 234 6.50 2.63 27.63
CA GLU A 234 5.85 1.75 26.66
C GLU A 234 4.44 1.35 27.13
N ALA A 235 3.49 1.34 26.20
CA ALA A 235 2.17 0.79 26.45
C ALA A 235 2.17 -0.73 26.29
N GLY A 236 1.24 -1.45 26.90
CA GLY A 236 1.20 -2.91 26.77
C GLY A 236 0.22 -3.61 27.70
N ILE A 237 0.01 -4.90 27.45
CA ILE A 237 -0.78 -5.77 28.32
C ILE A 237 0.11 -6.92 28.79
N VAL A 238 0.24 -7.08 30.11
CA VAL A 238 1.01 -8.17 30.73
C VAL A 238 0.05 -9.26 31.19
N LEU A 239 0.32 -10.48 30.75
CA LEU A 239 -0.44 -11.68 31.07
C LEU A 239 0.30 -12.56 32.06
N SER A 240 -0.48 -13.21 32.93
CA SER A 240 -0.03 -14.30 33.77
C SER A 240 0.34 -15.54 32.95
N ASP A 241 0.99 -16.50 33.59
CA ASP A 241 1.23 -17.83 33.02
C ASP A 241 -0.07 -18.58 32.67
N MET A 242 -1.21 -18.20 33.28
CA MET A 242 -2.55 -18.72 32.94
C MET A 242 -3.27 -17.91 31.87
N GLY A 243 -2.69 -16.80 31.40
CA GLY A 243 -3.21 -15.98 30.30
C GLY A 243 -4.23 -14.93 30.73
N ALA A 244 -4.38 -14.71 32.04
CA ALA A 244 -5.19 -13.62 32.57
C ALA A 244 -4.40 -12.31 32.55
N ILE A 245 -5.08 -11.17 32.36
CA ILE A 245 -4.42 -9.87 32.42
C ILE A 245 -4.03 -9.57 33.87
N GLU A 246 -2.74 -9.39 34.11
CA GLU A 246 -2.20 -9.00 35.42
C GLU A 246 -2.01 -7.49 35.52
N THR A 247 -1.59 -6.84 34.44
CA THR A 247 -1.28 -5.41 34.45
C THR A 247 -1.43 -4.82 33.06
N VAL A 248 -1.89 -3.57 33.00
CA VAL A 248 -1.83 -2.72 31.80
C VAL A 248 -0.71 -1.70 31.97
N LEU A 249 0.19 -1.64 30.99
CA LEU A 249 1.23 -0.62 30.90
C LEU A 249 0.67 0.55 30.11
N LEU A 250 0.78 1.76 30.65
CA LEU A 250 0.37 3.00 30.00
C LEU A 250 1.57 3.93 29.86
N ILE A 251 1.58 4.69 28.78
CA ILE A 251 2.61 5.71 28.55
C ILE A 251 2.36 6.90 29.47
N GLY A 252 3.36 7.29 30.26
CA GLY A 252 3.31 8.50 31.08
C GLY A 252 4.34 8.51 32.21
N ASP A 253 4.67 9.73 32.66
CA ASP A 253 5.74 9.97 33.64
C ASP A 253 5.25 9.96 35.10
N GLY A 254 3.99 9.57 35.33
CA GLY A 254 3.43 9.55 36.68
C GLY A 254 1.95 9.26 36.75
N GLU A 255 1.48 8.99 37.97
CA GLU A 255 0.10 8.68 38.28
C GLU A 255 -0.77 9.96 38.24
N PRO A 256 -1.83 10.00 37.42
CA PRO A 256 -2.69 11.18 37.34
C PRO A 256 -3.45 11.42 38.65
N ARG A 257 -3.72 12.69 38.97
CA ARG A 257 -4.52 13.07 40.14
C ARG A 257 -6.01 12.92 39.82
N GLY A 258 -6.62 11.85 40.31
CA GLY A 258 -8.04 11.55 40.11
C GLY A 258 -8.33 10.74 38.84
N PRO A 259 -9.61 10.63 38.44
CA PRO A 259 -9.99 9.89 37.24
C PRO A 259 -9.36 10.46 35.97
N TRP A 260 -8.79 9.59 35.14
CA TRP A 260 -8.09 9.94 33.91
C TRP A 260 -8.54 9.04 32.76
N SER A 261 -8.76 9.62 31.58
CA SER A 261 -9.13 8.87 30.37
C SER A 261 -7.92 8.63 29.49
N CYS A 262 -7.72 7.40 29.02
CA CYS A 262 -6.58 7.01 28.21
C CYS A 262 -6.90 5.82 27.31
N GLY A 263 -6.19 5.69 26.18
CA GLY A 263 -6.15 4.44 25.43
C GLY A 263 -5.10 3.48 26.01
N SER A 264 -5.18 2.20 25.68
CA SER A 264 -4.07 1.27 25.95
C SER A 264 -2.90 1.41 24.97
N GLY A 265 -3.00 2.30 23.97
CA GLY A 265 -1.98 2.51 22.94
C GLY A 265 -2.22 1.72 21.65
N TYR A 266 -1.82 2.30 20.52
CA TYR A 266 -1.88 1.69 19.20
C TYR A 266 -1.02 0.42 19.14
N ARG A 267 -1.63 -0.71 18.78
CA ARG A 267 -0.96 -2.02 18.67
C ARG A 267 -0.15 -2.39 19.92
N ALA A 268 -0.70 -2.08 21.10
CA ALA A 268 -0.04 -2.33 22.38
C ALA A 268 0.46 -3.79 22.47
N PRO A 269 1.76 -4.03 22.73
CA PRO A 269 2.31 -5.37 22.84
C PRO A 269 1.63 -6.17 23.95
N VAL A 270 1.45 -7.47 23.69
CA VAL A 270 0.97 -8.44 24.68
C VAL A 270 2.17 -9.25 25.14
N TRP A 271 2.42 -9.25 26.45
CA TRP A 271 3.55 -9.88 27.10
C TRP A 271 3.09 -11.06 27.96
N ARG A 272 3.86 -12.14 28.00
CA ARG A 272 3.67 -13.26 28.93
C ARG A 272 5.03 -13.78 29.35
N SER A 273 5.24 -13.94 30.66
CA SER A 273 6.51 -14.44 31.22
C SER A 273 7.74 -13.65 30.69
N GLY A 274 7.59 -12.33 30.53
CA GLY A 274 8.63 -11.43 30.01
C GLY A 274 8.87 -11.46 28.50
N GLN A 275 8.14 -12.28 27.73
CA GLN A 275 8.25 -12.36 26.29
C GLN A 275 7.05 -11.70 25.59
N LYS A 276 7.32 -10.96 24.51
CA LYS A 276 6.27 -10.44 23.63
C LYS A 276 5.68 -11.59 22.83
N ILE A 277 4.42 -11.91 23.07
CA ILE A 277 3.71 -12.99 22.38
C ILE A 277 2.79 -12.47 21.27
N GLY A 278 2.58 -11.16 21.18
CA GLY A 278 1.69 -10.56 20.21
C GLY A 278 1.44 -9.06 20.43
N CYS A 279 0.32 -8.58 19.90
CA CYS A 279 -0.16 -7.21 20.13
C CYS A 279 -1.69 -7.13 20.07
N CYS A 280 -2.24 -6.09 20.70
CA CYS A 280 -3.65 -5.77 20.68
C CYS A 280 -4.07 -5.32 19.28
N LEU A 281 -5.24 -5.78 18.85
CA LEU A 281 -5.90 -5.34 17.61
C LEU A 281 -6.89 -4.21 17.85
N ASP A 282 -7.34 -4.07 19.10
CA ASP A 282 -8.23 -3.01 19.55
C ASP A 282 -7.48 -2.05 20.48
N GLU A 283 -7.81 -0.77 20.41
CA GLU A 283 -7.44 0.21 21.43
C GLU A 283 -8.67 0.52 22.30
N PRO A 284 -8.84 -0.13 23.48
CA PRO A 284 -9.91 0.21 24.39
C PRO A 284 -9.75 1.64 24.95
N PHE A 285 -10.89 2.31 25.10
CA PHE A 285 -11.02 3.51 25.92
C PHE A 285 -11.04 3.11 27.40
N LEU A 286 -10.04 3.52 28.15
CA LEU A 286 -9.89 3.23 29.57
C LEU A 286 -10.16 4.49 30.39
N VAL A 287 -10.77 4.30 31.56
CA VAL A 287 -10.71 5.28 32.64
C VAL A 287 -9.90 4.66 33.75
N THR A 288 -8.87 5.36 34.23
CA THR A 288 -8.06 4.97 35.38
C THR A 288 -8.30 5.92 36.55
N GLU A 289 -8.16 5.42 37.77
CA GLU A 289 -8.10 6.24 38.97
C GLU A 289 -7.00 5.67 39.85
N GLY A 290 -5.97 6.49 40.06
CA GLY A 290 -4.69 6.03 40.56
C GLY A 290 -4.09 4.92 39.68
N ARG A 291 -3.64 3.82 40.30
CA ARG A 291 -3.02 2.66 39.60
C ARG A 291 -4.00 1.56 39.21
N ARG A 292 -5.27 1.89 38.96
CA ARG A 292 -6.29 0.90 38.60
C ARG A 292 -7.19 1.41 37.49
N ILE A 293 -7.62 0.47 36.65
CA ILE A 293 -8.70 0.71 35.70
C ILE A 293 -10.03 0.80 36.47
N VAL A 294 -10.82 1.82 36.20
CA VAL A 294 -12.18 2.02 36.71
C VAL A 294 -13.21 1.56 35.69
N SER A 295 -12.96 1.79 34.39
CA SER A 295 -13.83 1.30 33.33
C SER A 295 -13.09 1.05 32.03
N VAL A 296 -13.68 0.17 31.20
CA VAL A 296 -13.22 -0.22 29.87
C VAL A 296 -14.38 0.00 28.91
N ASN A 297 -14.23 0.89 27.94
CA ASN A 297 -15.27 1.31 27.01
C ASN A 297 -16.57 1.70 27.72
N GLY A 298 -16.46 2.39 28.86
CA GLY A 298 -17.60 2.80 29.69
C GLY A 298 -18.30 1.65 30.44
N ARG A 299 -17.70 0.45 30.49
CA ARG A 299 -18.24 -0.75 31.17
C ARG A 299 -17.25 -1.29 32.21
N PRO A 300 -17.71 -2.12 33.16
CA PRO A 300 -16.81 -2.77 34.13
C PRO A 300 -15.83 -3.78 33.50
N ARG A 301 -16.10 -4.23 32.27
CA ARG A 301 -15.21 -5.12 31.52
C ARG A 301 -15.49 -5.06 30.02
N ALA A 302 -14.48 -5.36 29.22
CA ALA A 302 -14.64 -5.57 27.78
C ALA A 302 -13.57 -6.56 27.23
N PRO A 303 -13.91 -7.35 26.20
CA PRO A 303 -12.92 -8.16 25.50
C PRO A 303 -12.03 -7.27 24.62
N ILE A 304 -10.72 -7.51 24.67
CA ILE A 304 -9.71 -6.89 23.81
C ILE A 304 -9.15 -7.96 22.88
N ARG A 305 -9.34 -7.79 21.57
CA ARG A 305 -8.79 -8.74 20.59
C ARG A 305 -7.28 -8.54 20.48
N TRP A 306 -6.57 -9.64 20.29
CA TRP A 306 -5.13 -9.62 20.07
C TRP A 306 -4.72 -10.63 19.00
N SER A 307 -3.53 -10.44 18.44
CA SER A 307 -2.92 -11.33 17.46
C SER A 307 -1.51 -11.70 17.89
N ALA A 308 -1.12 -12.95 17.65
CA ALA A 308 0.24 -13.44 17.81
C ALA A 308 1.17 -12.98 16.67
N ARG A 309 0.62 -12.62 15.51
CA ARG A 309 1.33 -11.97 14.42
C ARG A 309 1.19 -10.46 14.52
N ARG A 310 2.23 -9.72 14.13
CA ARG A 310 2.11 -8.28 13.93
C ARG A 310 1.05 -8.04 12.83
N PRO A 311 0.02 -7.21 13.04
CA PRO A 311 -0.83 -6.75 11.94
C PRO A 311 0.05 -6.08 10.88
N GLY A 312 -0.30 -6.25 9.61
CA GLY A 312 0.32 -5.53 8.49
C GLY A 312 0.26 -4.01 8.71
N PRO A 313 1.00 -3.20 7.93
CA PRO A 313 1.13 -1.75 8.11
C PRO A 313 -0.18 -1.04 8.51
#